data_AF-T1G605-F1
#
_entry.id   AF-T1G605-F1
#
_cell.length_a   1.000
_cell.length_b   1.000
_cell.length_c   1.000
_cell.angle_alpha   90.00
_cell.angle_beta   90.00
_cell.angle_gamma   90.00
#
_symmetry.space_group_name_H-M   'P 1'
#
loop_
_entity.id
_entity.type
_entity.pdbx_description
1 polymer ?
#
loop_
_entity_poly.entity_id
_entity_poly.type
_entity_poly.pdbx_seq_one_letter_code
_entity_poly.pdbx_strand_id
1 'polypeptide(L)'
;MAHVNEYYKHLKGDVGALCLVCNVACQHWNTLQRHLQTHINFRPFTCDFCGRTFFSQSKLKRHQVIHNDVKPYKCPVCDRRLGRTEHLKRHLLVHTDSKPFGCSGCSHTTKRLDGIRRHIKRKHGV
;
A
#
# COMPACT_ATOMS: atom_id res chain seq x y z
N MET A 1 0.38 11.58 27.97
CA MET A 1 -0.18 10.43 27.19
C MET A 1 -1.66 10.14 27.53
N ALA A 2 -2.41 11.10 28.08
CA ALA A 2 -3.81 10.89 28.50
C ALA A 2 -4.86 11.57 27.59
N HIS A 3 -4.49 12.56 26.78
CA HIS A 3 -5.47 13.42 26.09
C HIS A 3 -6.10 12.85 24.80
N VAL A 4 -5.54 11.80 24.21
CA VAL A 4 -6.08 11.23 22.96
C VAL A 4 -7.11 10.13 23.23
N ASN A 5 -7.05 9.49 24.40
CA ASN A 5 -7.79 8.25 24.65
C ASN A 5 -9.21 8.49 25.20
N GLU A 6 -9.54 9.69 25.68
CA GLU A 6 -10.88 10.00 26.19
C GLU A 6 -11.88 10.40 25.10
N TYR A 7 -11.44 10.94 23.96
CA TYR A 7 -12.35 11.35 22.89
C TYR A 7 -13.02 10.17 22.15
N TYR A 8 -12.52 8.94 22.35
CA TYR A 8 -12.85 7.78 21.51
C TYR A 8 -13.57 6.63 22.23
N LYS A 9 -14.01 6.83 23.49
CA LYS A 9 -14.57 5.77 24.34
C LYS A 9 -15.98 5.25 23.96
N HIS A 10 -16.66 5.79 22.95
CA HIS A 10 -18.11 5.56 22.76
C HIS A 10 -18.60 4.95 21.43
N LEU A 11 -17.75 4.29 20.63
CA LEU A 11 -18.22 3.60 19.42
C LEU A 11 -18.03 2.09 19.52
N LYS A 12 -18.80 1.46 20.44
CA LYS A 12 -19.06 0.01 20.44
C LYS A 12 -20.36 -0.24 19.69
N GLY A 13 -20.26 -0.68 18.44
CA GLY A 13 -21.38 -1.13 17.62
C GLY A 13 -20.92 -1.43 16.20
N ASP A 14 -21.38 -2.53 15.63
CA ASP A 14 -21.08 -3.03 14.28
C ASP A 14 -21.71 -2.16 13.17
N VAL A 15 -21.42 -0.86 13.20
CA VAL A 15 -21.68 0.09 12.12
C VAL A 15 -20.32 0.65 11.74
N GLY A 16 -19.98 0.56 10.45
CA GLY A 16 -18.66 0.93 9.92
C GLY A 16 -18.11 2.21 10.55
N ALA A 17 -16.84 2.16 10.95
CA ALA A 17 -16.19 3.25 11.66
C ALA A 17 -15.80 4.35 10.66
N LEU A 18 -16.57 5.43 10.59
CA LEU A 18 -16.28 6.59 9.74
C LEU A 18 -15.18 7.46 10.38
N CYS A 19 -14.24 7.94 9.57
CA CYS A 19 -13.35 8.99 9.99
C CYS A 19 -14.03 10.36 9.88
N LEU A 20 -14.25 11.04 11.00
CA LEU A 20 -14.90 12.36 10.99
C LEU A 20 -14.05 13.49 10.38
N VAL A 21 -12.75 13.25 10.16
CA VAL A 21 -11.84 14.25 9.55
C VAL A 21 -11.94 14.27 8.02
N CYS A 22 -12.05 13.10 7.39
CA CYS A 22 -12.04 12.98 5.93
C CYS A 22 -13.18 12.10 5.37
N ASN A 23 -14.15 11.77 6.20
CA ASN A 23 -15.33 10.95 5.93
C ASN A 23 -15.05 9.58 5.27
N VAL A 24 -13.86 9.01 5.51
CA VAL A 24 -13.49 7.69 5.00
C VAL A 24 -14.10 6.61 5.88
N ALA A 25 -14.88 5.71 5.27
CA ALA A 25 -15.39 4.53 5.94
C ALA A 25 -14.27 3.52 6.20
N CYS A 26 -14.11 3.10 7.45
CA CYS A 26 -13.24 2.01 7.85
C CYS A 26 -14.10 0.83 8.29
N GLN A 27 -13.79 -0.37 7.78
CA GLN A 27 -14.56 -1.57 8.09
C GLN A 27 -14.52 -1.94 9.60
N HIS A 28 -13.44 -1.56 10.29
CA HIS A 28 -13.20 -1.93 11.68
C HIS A 28 -12.59 -0.78 12.47
N TRP A 29 -12.86 -0.73 13.78
CA TRP A 29 -12.31 0.26 14.70
C TRP A 29 -10.78 0.33 14.70
N ASN A 30 -10.10 -0.81 14.73
CA ASN A 30 -8.64 -0.88 14.66
C ASN A 30 -8.06 -0.22 13.39
N THR A 31 -8.83 -0.25 12.30
CA THR A 31 -8.48 0.34 11.02
C THR A 31 -8.70 1.85 11.07
N LEU A 32 -9.80 2.31 11.69
CA LEU A 32 -10.03 3.73 11.95
C LEU A 32 -8.93 4.30 12.85
N GLN A 33 -8.57 3.62 13.94
CA GLN A 33 -7.51 4.08 14.85
C GLN A 33 -6.17 4.27 14.15
N ARG A 34 -5.75 3.28 13.33
CA ARG A 34 -4.55 3.41 12.50
C ARG A 34 -4.68 4.51 11.44
N HIS A 35 -5.87 4.71 10.90
CA HIS A 35 -6.13 5.78 9.93
C HIS A 35 -6.01 7.16 10.59
N LEU A 36 -6.53 7.35 11.80
CA LEU A 36 -6.41 8.63 12.51
C LEU A 36 -4.95 9.04 12.76
N GLN A 37 -4.05 8.08 12.92
CA GLN A 37 -2.61 8.35 13.02
C GLN A 37 -2.07 9.11 11.80
N THR A 38 -2.65 8.94 10.61
CA THR A 38 -2.22 9.66 9.40
C THR A 38 -2.56 11.14 9.43
N HIS A 39 -3.63 11.54 10.11
CA HIS A 39 -4.00 12.96 10.23
C HIS A 39 -3.04 13.72 11.14
N ILE A 40 -2.61 13.09 12.23
CA ILE A 40 -1.68 13.68 13.20
C ILE A 40 -0.20 13.40 12.87
N ASN A 41 0.08 12.77 11.72
CA ASN A 41 1.41 12.33 11.29
C ASN A 41 2.18 11.48 12.32
N PHE A 42 1.46 10.82 13.24
CA PHE A 42 2.07 10.01 14.28
C PHE A 42 2.46 8.64 13.73
N ARG A 43 3.75 8.31 13.81
CA ARG A 43 4.31 7.07 13.25
C ARG A 43 5.04 6.29 14.33
N PRO A 44 4.35 5.44 15.10
CA PRO A 44 4.90 4.84 16.32
C PRO A 44 6.00 3.81 16.07
N PHE A 45 6.20 3.37 14.82
CA PHE A 45 7.13 2.29 14.50
C PHE A 45 8.37 2.84 13.81
N THR A 46 9.52 2.78 14.49
CA THR A 46 10.80 3.29 13.98
C THR A 46 11.67 2.14 13.48
N CYS A 47 12.41 2.38 12.39
CA CYS A 47 13.42 1.44 11.92
C CYS A 47 14.75 1.70 12.62
N ASP A 48 15.25 0.71 13.34
CA ASP A 48 16.49 0.83 14.11
C ASP A 48 17.74 1.02 13.21
N PHE A 49 17.67 0.56 11.95
CA PHE A 49 18.79 0.70 11.01
C PHE A 49 18.93 2.11 10.41
N CYS A 50 17.83 2.87 10.27
CA CYS A 50 17.88 4.15 9.54
C CYS A 50 16.98 5.26 10.12
N GLY A 51 16.38 5.05 11.28
CA GLY A 51 15.52 6.01 11.97
C GLY A 51 14.17 6.29 11.28
N ARG A 52 13.87 5.65 10.14
CA ARG A 52 12.64 5.91 9.40
C ARG A 52 11.41 5.40 10.15
N THR A 53 10.38 6.23 10.23
CA THR A 53 9.15 5.92 10.98
C THR A 53 7.98 5.48 10.08
N PHE A 54 7.10 4.65 10.63
CA PHE A 54 5.97 4.00 9.95
C PHE A 54 4.69 4.01 10.80
N PHE A 55 3.53 4.02 10.13
CA PHE A 55 2.21 3.95 10.76
C PHE A 55 1.78 2.54 11.20
N SER A 56 2.50 1.49 10.79
CA SER A 56 2.22 0.13 11.26
C SER A 56 3.43 -0.77 11.28
N GLN A 57 3.44 -1.74 12.20
CA GLN A 57 4.49 -2.75 12.30
C GLN A 57 4.68 -3.52 10.99
N SER A 58 3.60 -3.87 10.28
CA SER A 58 3.70 -4.56 9.00
C SER A 58 4.42 -3.73 7.93
N LYS A 59 4.27 -2.39 7.95
CA LYS A 59 4.99 -1.50 7.03
C LYS A 59 6.46 -1.42 7.40
N LEU A 60 6.79 -1.37 8.69
CA LEU A 60 8.17 -1.43 9.19
C LEU A 60 8.84 -2.76 8.81
N LYS A 61 8.22 -3.91 9.11
CA LYS A 61 8.75 -5.24 8.74
C LYS A 61 9.06 -5.34 7.25
N ARG A 62 8.13 -4.86 6.41
CA ARG A 62 8.30 -4.82 4.96
C ARG A 62 9.39 -3.85 4.50
N HIS A 63 9.66 -2.80 5.26
CA HIS A 63 10.77 -1.89 5.01
C HIS A 63 12.10 -2.55 5.37
N GLN A 64 12.21 -3.24 6.52
CA GLN A 64 13.45 -3.88 6.97
C GLN A 64 14.05 -4.88 5.96
N VAL A 65 13.22 -5.43 5.07
CA VAL A 65 13.65 -6.24 3.91
C VAL A 65 14.72 -5.54 3.06
N ILE A 66 14.73 -4.21 2.99
CA ILE A 66 15.74 -3.46 2.21
C ILE A 66 17.12 -3.44 2.86
N HIS A 67 17.19 -3.59 4.19
CA HIS A 67 18.45 -3.50 4.93
C HIS A 67 19.18 -4.83 4.97
N ASN A 68 18.43 -5.93 5.02
CA ASN A 68 19.01 -7.26 5.10
C ASN A 68 19.32 -7.89 3.73
N ASP A 69 18.98 -7.19 2.63
CA ASP A 69 19.01 -7.70 1.24
C ASP A 69 18.30 -9.05 0.99
N VAL A 70 17.61 -9.58 2.00
CA VAL A 70 16.83 -10.81 1.91
C VAL A 70 15.61 -10.53 1.05
N LYS A 71 15.61 -11.05 -0.17
CA LYS A 71 14.46 -11.01 -1.08
C LYS A 71 13.78 -12.39 -1.06
N PRO A 72 12.78 -12.61 -0.20
CA PRO A 72 12.26 -13.95 0.08
C PRO A 72 11.52 -14.57 -1.11
N TYR A 73 11.06 -13.77 -2.07
CA TYR A 73 10.23 -14.25 -3.17
C TYR A 73 11.09 -14.49 -4.42
N LYS A 74 11.46 -15.75 -4.69
CA LYS A 74 12.17 -16.15 -5.92
C LYS A 74 11.19 -16.27 -7.09
N CYS A 75 11.60 -15.80 -8.26
CA CYS A 75 10.89 -16.06 -9.50
C CYS A 75 11.04 -17.54 -9.92
N PRO A 76 9.95 -18.25 -10.28
CA PRO A 76 10.04 -19.64 -10.72
C PRO A 76 10.61 -19.79 -12.14
N VAL A 77 10.69 -18.71 -12.93
CA VAL A 77 11.13 -18.74 -14.34
C VAL A 77 12.57 -18.22 -14.52
N CYS A 78 13.08 -17.43 -13.57
CA CYS A 78 14.44 -16.90 -13.62
C CYS A 78 15.02 -16.68 -12.23
N ASP A 79 16.30 -16.34 -12.10
CA ASP A 79 16.95 -16.17 -10.77
C ASP A 79 16.61 -14.86 -10.04
N ARG A 80 15.68 -14.07 -10.58
CA ARG A 80 15.29 -12.80 -9.96
C ARG A 80 14.57 -13.05 -8.63
N ARG A 81 15.09 -12.43 -7.56
CA ARG A 81 14.45 -12.42 -6.23
C ARG A 81 13.86 -11.06 -5.90
N LEU A 82 12.68 -11.06 -5.30
CA LEU A 82 11.89 -9.87 -5.02
C LEU A 82 11.57 -9.79 -3.52
N GLY A 83 11.51 -8.56 -2.99
CA GLY A 83 11.24 -8.33 -1.57
C GLY A 83 9.77 -8.48 -1.17
N ARG A 84 8.84 -8.60 -2.13
CA ARG A 84 7.40 -8.60 -1.87
C ARG A 84 6.61 -9.46 -2.87
N THR A 85 5.54 -10.11 -2.42
CA THR A 85 4.69 -10.97 -3.24
C THR A 85 4.00 -10.23 -4.39
N GLU A 86 3.50 -9.03 -4.15
CA GLU A 86 2.84 -8.23 -5.20
C GLU A 86 3.82 -7.81 -6.30
N HIS A 87 5.09 -7.62 -5.94
CA HIS A 87 6.14 -7.38 -6.92
C HIS A 87 6.40 -8.65 -7.74
N LEU A 88 6.35 -9.84 -7.12
CA LEU A 88 6.55 -11.11 -7.82
C LEU A 88 5.43 -11.37 -8.80
N LYS A 89 4.17 -11.25 -8.37
CA LYS A 89 2.99 -11.38 -9.25
C LYS A 89 3.11 -10.46 -10.47
N ARG A 90 3.50 -9.20 -10.25
CA ARG A 90 3.74 -8.25 -11.36
C ARG A 90 4.92 -8.64 -12.24
N HIS A 91 6.01 -9.13 -11.65
CA HIS A 91 7.18 -9.55 -12.41
C HIS A 91 6.89 -10.77 -13.30
N LEU A 92 6.06 -11.71 -12.85
CA LEU A 92 5.64 -12.86 -13.64
C LEU A 92 4.98 -12.46 -14.96
N LEU A 93 4.32 -11.29 -15.00
CA LEU A 93 3.79 -10.75 -16.25
C LEU A 93 4.87 -10.53 -17.31
N VAL A 94 6.15 -10.36 -16.97
CA VAL A 94 7.24 -10.24 -17.94
C VAL A 94 7.44 -11.53 -18.73
N HIS A 95 7.26 -12.68 -18.08
CA HIS A 95 7.40 -14.02 -18.68
C HIS A 95 6.16 -14.48 -19.44
N THR A 96 5.14 -13.62 -19.53
CA THR A 96 3.90 -13.87 -20.27
C THR A 96 3.63 -12.70 -21.21
N ASP A 97 2.80 -12.90 -22.23
CA ASP A 97 2.30 -11.79 -23.05
C ASP A 97 1.09 -11.06 -22.42
N SER A 98 0.74 -11.41 -21.17
CA SER A 98 -0.35 -10.77 -20.44
C SER A 98 -0.10 -9.27 -20.23
N LYS A 99 -1.03 -8.45 -20.73
CA LYS A 99 -1.09 -6.99 -20.55
C LYS A 99 -2.47 -6.61 -20.00
N PRO A 100 -2.72 -6.80 -18.70
CA PRO A 100 -4.07 -6.72 -18.12
C PRO A 100 -4.69 -5.33 -18.13
N PHE A 101 -3.92 -4.28 -18.41
CA PHE A 101 -4.43 -2.91 -18.43
C PHE A 101 -4.53 -2.41 -19.87
N GLY A 102 -5.75 -2.29 -20.38
CA GLY A 102 -6.06 -1.72 -21.70
C GLY A 102 -6.54 -0.28 -21.62
N CYS A 103 -6.32 0.47 -22.70
CA CYS A 103 -6.95 1.77 -22.91
C CYS A 103 -8.36 1.56 -23.46
N SER A 104 -9.35 2.29 -22.96
CA SER A 104 -10.70 2.27 -23.54
C SER A 104 -10.80 3.03 -24.87
N GLY A 105 -9.93 4.02 -25.10
CA GLY A 105 -9.94 4.87 -26.29
C GLY A 105 -9.02 4.44 -27.42
N CYS A 106 -8.23 3.37 -27.26
CA CYS A 106 -7.36 2.82 -28.32
C CYS A 106 -6.88 1.40 -27.99
N SER A 107 -6.18 0.75 -28.91
CA SER A 107 -5.65 -0.63 -28.75
C SER A 107 -4.42 -0.75 -27.83
N HIS A 108 -4.00 0.32 -27.14
CA HIS A 108 -2.83 0.27 -26.26
C HIS A 108 -3.09 -0.55 -25.00
N THR A 109 -2.24 -1.55 -24.75
CA THR A 109 -2.28 -2.38 -23.54
C THR A 109 -0.91 -2.39 -22.84
N THR A 110 -0.91 -2.57 -21.52
CA THR A 110 0.30 -2.58 -20.71
C THR A 110 0.21 -3.51 -19.51
N LYS A 111 1.39 -3.88 -18.97
CA LYS A 111 1.55 -4.74 -17.80
C LYS A 111 1.33 -4.00 -16.47
N ARG A 112 1.19 -2.66 -16.50
CA ARG A 112 1.15 -1.80 -15.31
C ARG A 112 0.09 -0.70 -15.36
N LEU A 113 -0.64 -0.52 -14.25
CA LEU A 113 -1.67 0.52 -14.12
C LEU A 113 -1.13 1.96 -14.28
N ASP A 114 0.04 2.26 -13.72
CA ASP A 114 0.69 3.57 -13.94
C ASP A 114 1.12 3.77 -15.39
N GLY A 115 1.43 2.68 -16.10
CA GLY A 115 1.69 2.71 -17.54
C GLY A 115 0.47 3.20 -18.30
N ILE A 116 -0.72 2.68 -17.98
CA ILE A 116 -1.95 3.07 -18.66
C ILE A 116 -2.39 4.48 -18.29
N ARG A 117 -2.27 4.87 -17.01
CA ARG A 117 -2.55 6.25 -16.56
C ARG A 117 -1.66 7.27 -17.28
N ARG A 118 -0.36 6.97 -17.42
CA ARG A 118 0.58 7.82 -18.15
C ARG A 118 0.27 7.87 -19.64
N HIS A 119 -0.12 6.74 -20.23
CA HIS A 119 -0.56 6.69 -21.62
C HIS A 119 -1.79 7.59 -21.83
N ILE A 120 -2.83 7.43 -21.01
CA ILE A 120 -4.07 8.22 -21.10
C ILE A 120 -3.77 9.71 -20.96
N LYS A 121 -3.04 10.10 -19.92
CA LYS A 121 -2.65 11.51 -19.72
C LYS A 121 -1.90 12.11 -20.91
N ARG A 122 -1.05 11.34 -21.57
CA ARG A 122 -0.20 11.82 -22.68
C ARG A 122 -0.89 11.79 -24.05
N LYS A 123 -1.82 10.86 -24.26
CA LYS A 123 -2.42 10.61 -25.58
C LYS A 123 -3.88 11.04 -25.68
N HIS A 124 -4.59 11.03 -24.57
CA HIS A 124 -6.01 11.38 -24.50
C HIS A 124 -6.26 12.65 -23.67
N GLY A 125 -5.26 13.14 -22.94
CA GLY A 125 -5.36 14.40 -22.17
C GLY A 125 -6.32 14.34 -20.98
N VAL A 126 -6.81 13.14 -20.64
CA VAL A 126 -7.67 12.86 -19.47
C VAL A 126 -6.85 12.50 -18.24
#